data_AF-X1BVA6-F1
#
_entry.id   AF-X1BVA6-F1
#
_cell.length_a   1.000
_cell.length_b   1.000
_cell.length_c   1.000
_cell.angle_alpha   90.00
_cell.angle_beta   90.00
_cell.angle_gamma   90.00
#
_symmetry.space_group_name_H-M   'P 1'
#
loop_
_entity.id
_entity.type
_entity.pdbx_description
1 polymer ?
#
loop_
_entity_poly.entity_id
_entity_poly.type
_entity_poly.pdbx_seq_one_letter_code
_entity_poly.pdbx_strand_id
1 'polypeptide(L)'
;MEIKYKKIQINEKIEFISFTKKYGRVAFQFCPTFNKKGRLMKIYITPIQQPDKTYQGWYIEIDNSDLHQQVIIEDHPLYTMEFGRPIFSYCKNHKTVCINVKSPLEAKYLYCDHIGSDIWFKFSN
;
A
#
# COMPACT_ATOMS: atom_id res chain seq x y z
N MET A 1 6.47 -14.77 -11.33
CA MET A 1 5.67 -15.25 -10.18
C MET A 1 4.45 -14.35 -10.09
N GLU A 2 3.25 -14.92 -10.11
CA GLU A 2 2.00 -14.17 -10.12
C GLU A 2 1.53 -13.93 -8.68
N ILE A 3 1.28 -12.67 -8.31
CA ILE A 3 0.77 -12.30 -6.99
C ILE A 3 -0.74 -12.51 -7.00
N LYS A 4 -1.27 -13.26 -6.03
CA LYS A 4 -2.72 -13.43 -5.88
C LYS A 4 -3.27 -12.24 -5.08
N TYR A 5 -4.21 -11.51 -5.65
CA TYR A 5 -4.79 -10.33 -5.02
C TYR A 5 -6.17 -10.62 -4.41
N LYS A 6 -6.36 -10.21 -3.14
CA LYS A 6 -7.66 -10.24 -2.45
C LYS A 6 -8.26 -8.82 -2.39
N LYS A 7 -9.55 -8.68 -2.67
CA LYS A 7 -10.26 -7.42 -2.43
C LYS A 7 -10.39 -7.17 -0.93
N ILE A 8 -10.05 -5.97 -0.49
CA ILE A 8 -10.31 -5.48 0.88
C ILE A 8 -11.38 -4.40 0.86
N GLN A 9 -12.12 -4.29 1.95
CA GLN A 9 -13.08 -3.20 2.16
C GLN A 9 -12.42 -2.03 2.89
N ILE A 10 -13.03 -0.85 2.79
CA ILE A 10 -12.71 0.28 3.69
C ILE A 10 -12.92 -0.19 5.14
N ASN A 11 -12.01 0.20 6.03
CA ASN A 11 -11.90 -0.20 7.43
C ASN A 11 -11.52 -1.67 7.67
N GLU A 12 -11.27 -2.48 6.63
CA GLU A 12 -10.71 -3.81 6.80
C GLU A 12 -9.23 -3.71 7.20
N LYS A 13 -8.86 -4.44 8.26
CA LYS A 13 -7.47 -4.53 8.73
C LYS A 13 -6.74 -5.67 8.02
N ILE A 14 -5.59 -5.35 7.45
CA ILE A 14 -4.61 -6.32 6.93
C ILE A 14 -3.56 -6.54 8.00
N GLU A 15 -3.53 -7.73 8.58
CA GLU A 15 -2.47 -8.13 9.49
C GLU A 15 -1.18 -8.45 8.71
N PHE A 16 -0.03 -8.02 9.24
CA PHE A 16 1.27 -8.31 8.66
C PHE A 16 2.37 -8.41 9.73
N ILE A 17 3.50 -9.02 9.34
CA ILE A 17 4.70 -9.06 10.18
C ILE A 17 5.55 -7.82 9.88
N SER A 18 5.66 -6.89 10.84
CA SER A 18 6.37 -5.61 10.64
C SER A 18 7.88 -5.74 10.48
N PHE A 19 8.47 -6.76 11.11
CA PHE A 19 9.91 -6.95 11.11
C PHE A 19 10.28 -8.43 11.04
N THR A 20 11.27 -8.75 10.21
CA THR A 20 11.85 -10.08 10.16
C THR A 20 13.36 -10.02 10.22
N LYS A 21 14.00 -11.01 10.85
CA LYS A 21 15.47 -11.08 10.92
C LYS A 21 16.13 -11.08 9.52
N LYS A 22 15.48 -11.68 8.53
CA LYS A 22 16.03 -11.83 7.17
C LYS A 22 15.91 -10.57 6.32
N TYR A 23 14.81 -9.82 6.44
CA TYR A 23 14.54 -8.71 5.52
C TYR A 23 14.42 -7.34 6.19
N GLY A 24 14.46 -7.30 7.52
CA GLY A 24 14.26 -6.07 8.29
C GLY A 24 12.80 -5.66 8.34
N ARG A 25 12.54 -4.35 8.33
CA ARG A 25 11.19 -3.78 8.28
C ARG A 25 10.48 -4.15 6.97
N VAL A 26 9.22 -4.56 7.05
CA VAL A 26 8.37 -4.74 5.88
C VAL A 26 8.16 -3.41 5.17
N ALA A 27 8.11 -3.47 3.84
CA ALA A 27 7.68 -2.36 3.00
C ALA A 27 6.46 -2.78 2.19
N PHE A 28 5.61 -1.82 1.85
CA PHE A 28 4.43 -2.01 1.03
C PHE A 28 4.58 -1.22 -0.26
N GLN A 29 4.32 -1.87 -1.38
CA GLN A 29 4.18 -1.21 -2.67
C GLN A 29 2.71 -0.91 -2.92
N PHE A 30 2.38 0.37 -3.06
CA PHE A 30 1.07 0.86 -3.46
C PHE A 30 1.09 1.18 -4.94
N CYS A 31 0.16 0.58 -5.68
CA CYS A 31 0.13 0.58 -7.13
C CYS A 31 -1.24 1.06 -7.62
N PRO A 32 -1.41 2.38 -7.81
CA PRO A 32 -2.68 2.97 -8.23
C PRO A 32 -2.92 2.72 -9.73
N THR A 33 -4.13 2.32 -10.08
CA THR A 33 -4.56 2.14 -11.47
C THR A 33 -5.64 3.14 -11.83
N PHE A 34 -5.56 3.63 -13.06
CA PHE A 34 -6.42 4.69 -13.55
C PHE A 34 -7.22 4.22 -14.76
N ASN A 35 -8.44 4.72 -14.92
CA ASN A 35 -9.20 4.52 -16.15
C ASN A 35 -8.68 5.41 -17.28
N LYS A 36 -9.26 5.28 -18.48
CA LYS A 36 -8.88 6.07 -19.67
C LYS A 36 -9.08 7.59 -19.51
N LYS A 37 -9.88 8.02 -18.53
CA LYS A 37 -10.11 9.44 -18.19
C LYS A 37 -9.16 9.93 -17.09
N GLY A 38 -8.19 9.12 -16.67
CA GLY A 38 -7.25 9.44 -15.59
C GLY A 38 -7.83 9.36 -14.18
N ARG A 39 -9.04 8.80 -14.00
CA ARG A 39 -9.63 8.64 -12.66
C ARG A 39 -9.09 7.38 -11.99
N LEU A 40 -8.79 7.47 -10.70
CA LEU A 40 -8.33 6.35 -9.88
C LEU A 40 -9.43 5.28 -9.80
N MET A 41 -9.06 4.01 -10.01
CA MET A 41 -10.00 2.88 -10.03
C MET A 41 -9.69 1.87 -8.93
N LYS A 42 -8.41 1.49 -8.80
CA LYS A 42 -7.96 0.51 -7.80
C LYS A 42 -6.59 0.86 -7.29
N ILE A 43 -6.31 0.51 -6.05
CA ILE A 43 -4.96 0.56 -5.49
C ILE A 43 -4.58 -0.86 -5.10
N TYR A 44 -3.59 -1.42 -5.78
CA TYR A 44 -3.01 -2.71 -5.42
C TYR A 44 -1.91 -2.50 -4.38
N ILE A 45 -1.91 -3.34 -3.35
CA ILE A 45 -1.03 -3.26 -2.20
C ILE A 45 -0.26 -4.58 -2.14
N THR A 46 1.06 -4.52 -2.26
CA THR A 46 1.91 -5.71 -2.24
C THR A 46 2.90 -5.59 -1.10
N PRO A 47 2.95 -6.54 -0.15
CA PRO A 47 3.99 -6.54 0.86
C PRO A 47 5.29 -7.01 0.19
N ILE A 48 6.31 -6.16 0.26
CA ILE A 48 7.68 -6.45 -0.14
C ILE A 48 8.39 -7.01 1.10
N GLN A 49 9.39 -7.88 0.92
CA GLN A 49 10.29 -8.29 2.01
C GLN A 49 9.63 -9.17 3.11
N GLN A 50 8.63 -10.00 2.77
CA GLN A 50 8.00 -10.99 3.66
C GLN A 50 8.63 -12.40 3.52
N PRO A 51 8.70 -13.20 4.61
CA PRO A 51 9.41 -14.48 4.63
C PRO A 51 8.68 -15.68 4.01
N ASP A 52 7.39 -15.58 3.67
CA ASP A 52 6.64 -16.73 3.14
C ASP A 52 6.11 -16.55 1.71
N LYS A 53 6.13 -17.68 1.00
CA LYS A 53 5.99 -17.83 -0.47
C LYS A 53 4.58 -17.59 -1.02
N THR A 54 3.59 -17.31 -0.19
CA THR A 54 2.27 -16.86 -0.63
C THR A 54 2.24 -15.34 -0.52
N TYR A 55 2.80 -14.65 -1.51
CA TYR A 55 2.58 -13.22 -1.69
C TYR A 55 1.10 -13.01 -2.02
N GLN A 56 0.28 -12.91 -0.96
CA GLN A 56 -1.06 -12.38 -1.07
C GLN A 56 -0.92 -10.87 -1.13
N GLY A 57 -1.29 -10.31 -2.27
CA GLY A 57 -1.52 -8.88 -2.39
C GLY A 57 -2.95 -8.55 -1.99
N TRP A 58 -3.19 -7.28 -1.75
CA TRP A 58 -4.53 -6.74 -1.53
C TRP A 58 -4.86 -5.71 -2.58
N TYR A 59 -6.14 -5.45 -2.79
CA TYR A 59 -6.55 -4.29 -3.55
C TYR A 59 -7.84 -3.72 -2.99
N ILE A 60 -7.95 -2.39 -3.03
CA ILE A 60 -9.21 -1.69 -2.82
C ILE A 60 -9.73 -1.21 -4.18
N GLU A 61 -11.04 -1.33 -4.38
CA GLU A 61 -11.73 -0.70 -5.51
C GLU A 61 -12.28 0.62 -5.04
N ILE A 62 -12.07 1.66 -5.84
CA ILE A 62 -12.51 3.00 -5.54
C ILE A 62 -13.75 3.29 -6.37
N ASP A 63 -14.90 3.46 -5.70
CA ASP A 63 -16.13 3.84 -6.38
C ASP A 63 -16.03 5.28 -6.89
N ASN A 64 -16.41 5.48 -8.15
CA ASN A 64 -16.28 6.73 -8.90
C ASN A 64 -17.32 7.78 -8.44
N SER A 65 -17.40 8.12 -7.16
CA SER A 65 -18.06 9.38 -6.78
C SER A 65 -17.24 10.54 -7.36
N ASP A 66 -17.89 11.54 -7.96
CA ASP A 66 -17.27 12.63 -8.73
C ASP A 66 -16.42 13.62 -7.89
N LEU A 67 -15.85 13.17 -6.77
CA LEU A 67 -15.01 13.96 -5.89
C LEU A 67 -13.52 13.77 -6.22
N HIS A 68 -12.72 14.82 -5.99
CA HIS A 68 -11.27 14.74 -6.06
C HIS A 68 -10.78 13.65 -5.10
N GLN A 69 -10.29 12.54 -5.65
CA GLN A 69 -9.74 11.46 -4.85
C GLN A 69 -8.25 11.70 -4.64
N GLN A 70 -7.87 12.09 -3.43
CA GLN A 70 -6.48 12.06 -3.01
C GLN A 70 -6.19 10.73 -2.31
N VAL A 71 -5.06 10.12 -2.64
CA VAL A 71 -4.53 8.97 -1.91
C VAL A 71 -3.48 9.51 -0.97
N ILE A 72 -3.79 9.48 0.31
CA ILE A 72 -2.88 9.94 1.36
C ILE A 72 -2.30 8.70 2.02
N ILE A 73 -0.96 8.62 1.96
CA ILE A 73 -0.21 7.59 2.66
C ILE A 73 0.65 8.32 3.67
N GLU A 74 0.20 8.36 4.92
CA GLU A 74 0.98 8.97 6.00
C GLU A 74 1.98 7.95 6.54
N ASP A 75 3.26 8.26 6.36
CA ASP A 75 4.32 7.71 7.20
C ASP A 75 4.40 8.58 8.45
N HIS A 76 3.75 8.17 9.54
CA HIS A 76 3.89 8.88 10.82
C HIS A 76 5.38 8.88 11.24
N PRO A 77 5.85 9.99 11.84
CA PRO A 77 7.22 10.46 11.70
C PRO A 77 8.20 9.49 12.34
N LEU A 78 9.08 8.90 11.52
CA LEU A 78 10.22 8.16 12.03
C LEU A 78 11.50 8.70 11.42
N TYR A 79 12.23 9.42 12.27
CA TYR A 79 13.62 9.79 12.16
C TYR A 79 14.45 8.74 11.39
N THR A 80 15.35 9.22 10.53
CA THR A 80 16.39 8.48 9.78
C THR A 80 15.93 7.73 8.52
N MET A 81 15.67 8.47 7.44
CA MET A 81 15.87 7.94 6.08
C MET A 81 17.37 7.94 5.74
N GLU A 82 18.14 7.06 6.38
CA GLU A 82 19.59 6.93 6.11
C GLU A 82 19.95 6.09 4.86
N PHE A 83 18.98 5.51 4.16
CA PHE A 83 19.28 4.65 2.99
C PHE A 83 18.37 4.92 1.80
N GLY A 84 19.01 5.42 0.72
CA GLY A 84 18.44 5.80 -0.57
C GLY A 84 17.85 4.64 -1.39
N ARG A 85 16.72 4.09 -0.93
CA ARG A 85 15.85 3.26 -1.76
C ARG A 85 14.81 4.14 -2.45
N PRO A 86 14.49 3.89 -3.73
CA PRO A 86 13.57 4.75 -4.46
C PRO A 86 12.16 4.63 -3.87
N ILE A 87 11.65 5.77 -3.39
CA ILE A 87 10.28 5.92 -2.89
C ILE A 87 9.28 5.58 -4.01
N PHE A 88 9.66 5.84 -5.27
CA PHE A 88 8.84 5.58 -6.44
C PHE A 88 9.42 4.46 -7.31
N SER A 89 8.56 3.60 -7.84
CA SER A 89 8.95 2.53 -8.78
C SER A 89 7.90 2.37 -9.88
N TYR A 90 8.26 1.87 -11.06
CA TYR A 90 7.27 1.61 -12.13
C TYR A 90 6.83 0.14 -12.11
N CYS A 91 5.52 -0.11 -11.98
CA CYS A 91 4.97 -1.47 -12.09
C CYS A 91 4.61 -1.78 -13.54
N LYS A 92 5.27 -2.76 -14.14
CA LYS A 92 4.99 -3.23 -15.50
C LYS A 92 3.62 -3.90 -15.63
N ASN A 93 3.16 -4.60 -14.59
CA ASN A 93 1.88 -5.33 -14.62
C ASN A 93 0.70 -4.36 -14.69
N HIS A 94 0.72 -3.32 -13.86
CA HIS A 94 -0.36 -2.33 -13.76
C HIS A 94 -0.09 -1.05 -14.57
N LYS A 95 1.08 -0.94 -15.20
CA LYS A 95 1.53 0.19 -16.04
C LYS A 95 1.45 1.55 -15.34
N THR A 96 1.90 1.61 -14.08
CA THR A 96 1.73 2.79 -13.22
C THR A 96 2.96 3.07 -12.35
N VAL A 97 3.08 4.31 -11.87
CA VAL A 97 4.05 4.69 -10.83
C VAL A 97 3.51 4.24 -9.49
N CYS A 98 4.34 3.51 -8.75
CA CYS A 98 4.06 2.95 -7.45
C CYS A 98 4.81 3.69 -6.37
N ILE A 99 4.26 3.69 -5.17
CA ILE A 99 4.86 4.27 -3.98
C ILE A 99 5.26 3.12 -3.05
N ASN A 100 6.49 3.16 -2.55
CA ASN A 100 7.01 2.19 -1.58
C ASN A 100 7.03 2.84 -0.19
N VAL A 101 6.34 2.25 0.78
CA VAL A 101 6.25 2.78 2.15
C VAL A 101 6.66 1.71 3.14
N LYS A 102 7.55 2.04 4.08
CA LYS A 102 7.97 1.11 5.13
C LYS A 102 6.97 1.17 6.27
N SER A 103 6.57 0.01 6.80
CA SER A 103 5.79 -0.03 8.03
C SER A 103 6.60 0.49 9.21
N PRO A 104 6.00 1.19 10.18
CA PRO A 104 6.55 1.34 11.53
C PRO A 104 6.94 -0.01 12.14
N LEU A 105 7.94 -0.02 13.04
CA LEU A 105 8.45 -1.27 13.65
C LEU A 105 7.40 -2.01 14.48
N GLU A 106 6.50 -1.29 15.13
CA GLU A 106 5.52 -1.85 16.08
C GLU A 106 4.12 -2.03 15.46
N ALA A 107 3.92 -1.64 14.21
CA ALA A 107 2.62 -1.78 13.56
C ALA A 107 2.32 -3.26 13.28
N LYS A 108 1.07 -3.66 13.47
CA LYS A 108 0.57 -5.00 13.16
C LYS A 108 -0.45 -5.00 12.04
N TYR A 109 -1.08 -3.85 11.79
CA TYR A 109 -2.15 -3.70 10.83
C TYR A 109 -1.91 -2.58 9.85
N LEU A 110 -2.30 -2.81 8.60
CA LEU A 110 -2.48 -1.81 7.56
C LEU A 110 -3.96 -1.78 7.26
N TYR A 111 -4.59 -0.61 7.30
CA TYR A 111 -5.99 -0.48 6.89
C TYR A 111 -6.20 0.76 6.05
N CYS A 112 -7.28 0.71 5.28
CA CYS A 112 -7.75 1.82 4.48
C CYS A 112 -8.89 2.52 5.21
N ASP A 113 -8.87 3.84 5.28
CA ASP A 113 -9.89 4.69 5.86
C ASP A 113 -10.38 5.69 4.81
N HIS A 114 -11.57 6.23 5.02
CA HIS A 114 -12.19 7.20 4.11
C HIS A 114 -12.58 8.45 4.90
N ILE A 115 -11.84 9.54 4.66
CA ILE A 115 -12.04 10.82 5.35
C ILE A 115 -12.45 11.85 4.31
N GLY A 116 -13.71 12.27 4.34
CA GLY A 116 -14.24 13.18 3.32
C GLY A 116 -14.25 12.51 1.95
N SER A 117 -13.50 13.06 0.99
CA SER A 117 -13.29 12.48 -0.35
C SER A 117 -11.99 11.67 -0.49
N ASP A 118 -11.20 11.62 0.58
CA ASP A 118 -9.83 11.12 0.53
C ASP A 118 -9.74 9.69 1.05
N ILE A 119 -8.82 8.94 0.44
CA ILE A 119 -8.52 7.56 0.79
C ILE A 119 -7.21 7.55 1.56
N TRP A 120 -7.26 7.04 2.78
CA TRP A 120 -6.15 7.06 3.71
C TRP A 120 -5.64 5.66 3.98
N PHE A 121 -4.34 5.43 3.81
CA PHE A 121 -3.70 4.20 4.28
C PHE A 121 -2.97 4.47 5.59
N LYS A 122 -3.31 3.70 6.62
CA LYS A 122 -2.82 3.90 7.98
C LYS A 122 -2.22 2.61 8.55
N PHE A 123 -1.11 2.78 9.26
CA PHE A 123 -0.51 1.72 10.07
C PHE A 123 -1.00 1.83 11.51
N SER A 124 -1.35 0.70 12.14
CA SER A 124 -1.67 0.64 13.57
C SER A 124 -1.09 -0.59 14.25
N ASN A 125 -1.02 -0.57 15.58
CA ASN A 125 -0.78 -1.73 16.42
C ASN A 125 -2.09 -2.52 16.67
#